data_AF-A0A7S3JK45-F1
#
_entry.id   AF-A0A7S3JK45-F1
#
_cell.length_a   1.000
_cell.length_b   1.000
_cell.length_c   1.000
_cell.angle_alpha   90.00
_cell.angle_beta   90.00
_cell.angle_gamma   90.00
#
_symmetry.space_group_name_H-M   'P 1'
#
loop_
_entity.id
_entity.type
_entity.pdbx_description
1 polymer ?
#
loop_
_entity_poly.entity_id
_entity_poly.type
_entity_poly.pdbx_seq_one_letter_code
_entity_poly.pdbx_strand_id
1 'polypeptide(L)'
;MNVKIVDFGLSNTWKHGERLKTACGSPCYAAPEMIAGKEYRGSMTDIWSSGIILYYMLCGHLPYEDRDTYSLYKKILNSNNSIPSLIPEDLSKECKNFLLNILNTDPRRRFGLRQIRSHAWFRDTMAKDLLTVKSNEDSTEKSDDSCSFV
;
A
#
# COMPACT_ATOMS: atom_id res chain seq x y z
N MET A 1 -14.44 -10.11 -2.17
CA MET A 1 -13.14 -10.80 -2.28
C MET A 1 -12.31 -10.40 -1.07
N ASN A 2 -11.70 -11.36 -0.35
CA ASN A 2 -10.94 -11.09 0.87
C ASN A 2 -9.46 -11.38 0.65
N VAL A 3 -8.59 -10.42 0.96
CA VAL A 3 -7.13 -10.57 0.86
C VAL A 3 -6.57 -11.02 2.22
N LYS A 4 -5.63 -11.96 2.19
CA LYS A 4 -4.93 -12.45 3.40
C LYS A 4 -3.41 -12.35 3.19
N ILE A 5 -2.70 -11.82 4.17
CA ILE A 5 -1.22 -11.84 4.21
C ILE A 5 -0.80 -13.20 4.75
N VAL A 6 0.13 -13.88 4.08
CA VAL A 6 0.50 -15.28 4.38
C VAL A 6 1.95 -15.49 4.79
N ASP A 7 2.83 -14.51 4.53
CA ASP A 7 4.26 -14.61 4.83
C ASP A 7 4.65 -13.58 5.89
N PHE A 8 5.20 -14.08 7.00
CA PHE A 8 5.70 -13.30 8.13
C PHE A 8 7.17 -13.61 8.41
N GLY A 9 7.91 -14.24 7.49
CA GLY A 9 9.29 -14.71 7.69
C GLY A 9 10.30 -13.61 7.99
N LEU A 10 9.99 -12.35 7.64
CA LEU A 10 10.79 -11.16 7.96
C LEU A 10 10.09 -10.21 8.94
N SER A 11 8.95 -10.61 9.50
CA SER A 11 8.23 -9.80 10.49
C SER A 11 9.01 -9.71 11.79
N ASN A 12 8.81 -8.60 12.51
CA ASN A 12 9.46 -8.38 13.80
C ASN A 12 8.46 -7.80 14.81
N THR A 13 8.67 -8.09 16.08
CA THR A 13 7.95 -7.46 17.19
C THR A 13 8.80 -6.31 17.72
N TRP A 14 8.23 -5.13 17.90
CA TRP A 14 8.94 -3.98 18.44
C TRP A 14 8.11 -3.29 19.52
N LYS A 15 8.78 -2.64 20.47
CA LYS A 15 8.11 -1.82 21.48
C LYS A 15 7.79 -0.44 20.91
N HIS A 16 6.78 0.23 21.47
CA HIS A 16 6.46 1.59 21.06
C HIS A 16 7.67 2.52 21.25
N GLY A 17 8.12 3.17 20.18
CA GLY A 17 9.31 4.04 20.16
C GLY A 17 10.61 3.34 19.77
N GLU A 18 10.63 2.01 19.70
CA GLU A 18 11.79 1.25 19.22
C GLU A 18 11.96 1.43 17.71
N ARG A 19 13.23 1.47 17.28
CA ARG A 19 13.61 1.57 15.88
C ARG A 19 14.31 0.29 15.44
N LEU A 20 14.11 -0.06 14.18
CA LEU A 20 14.71 -1.22 13.54
C LEU A 20 15.90 -0.76 12.69
N LYS A 21 16.88 -1.65 12.51
CA LYS A 21 18.10 -1.38 11.72
C LYS A 21 18.38 -2.42 10.65
N THR A 22 17.77 -3.60 10.74
CA THR A 22 17.98 -4.69 9.78
C THR A 22 17.38 -4.33 8.43
N ALA A 23 18.19 -4.29 7.38
CA ALA A 23 17.69 -4.24 6.01
C ALA A 23 17.25 -5.64 5.60
N CYS A 24 16.00 -5.79 5.17
CA CYS A 24 15.43 -7.06 4.75
C CYS A 24 14.37 -6.86 3.65
N GLY A 25 14.04 -7.94 2.94
CA GLY A 25 13.05 -7.94 1.85
C GLY A 25 13.64 -7.57 0.49
N SER A 26 12.78 -7.57 -0.53
CA SER A 26 13.18 -7.24 -1.90
C SER A 26 13.33 -5.72 -2.09
N PRO A 27 14.44 -5.23 -2.67
CA PRO A 27 14.74 -3.81 -2.84
C PRO A 27 13.65 -2.93 -3.44
N CYS A 28 12.87 -3.43 -4.40
CA CYS A 28 11.86 -2.64 -5.10
C CYS A 28 10.67 -2.22 -4.20
N TYR A 29 10.46 -2.89 -3.06
CA TYR A 29 9.42 -2.53 -2.08
C TYR A 29 9.99 -1.81 -0.85
N ALA A 30 11.32 -1.73 -0.72
CA ALA A 30 11.99 -1.21 0.45
C ALA A 30 11.88 0.31 0.55
N ALA A 31 11.64 0.82 1.77
CA ALA A 31 11.57 2.25 2.02
C ALA A 31 12.95 2.93 1.91
N PRO A 32 13.02 4.21 1.49
CA PRO A 32 14.28 4.93 1.28
C PRO A 32 15.17 4.98 2.52
N GLU A 33 14.57 5.10 3.71
CA GLU A 33 15.29 5.09 4.98
C GLU A 33 15.98 3.75 5.27
N MET A 34 15.38 2.63 4.84
CA MET A 34 15.97 1.30 4.97
C MET A 34 17.11 1.11 3.97
N ILE A 35 16.94 1.58 2.72
CA ILE A 35 18.00 1.58 1.70
C ILE A 35 19.18 2.47 2.12
N ALA A 36 18.91 3.58 2.81
CA ALA A 36 19.95 4.47 3.36
C ALA A 36 20.65 3.90 4.60
N GLY A 37 20.28 2.71 5.08
CA GLY A 37 20.86 2.09 6.28
C GLY A 37 20.54 2.83 7.57
N LYS A 38 19.49 3.66 7.58
CA LYS A 38 19.08 4.43 8.76
C LYS A 38 18.22 3.57 9.66
N GLU A 39 18.20 3.91 10.95
CA GLU A 39 17.19 3.39 11.85
C GLU A 39 15.80 3.88 11.43
N TYR A 40 14.83 2.96 11.42
CA TYR A 40 13.49 3.23 10.90
C TYR A 40 12.39 2.73 11.85
N ARG A 41 11.17 3.23 11.63
CA ARG A 41 9.97 2.74 12.30
C ARG A 41 9.30 1.72 11.38
N GLY A 42 9.16 0.47 11.82
CA GLY A 42 8.60 -0.62 11.00
C GLY A 42 7.29 -0.23 10.31
N SER A 43 6.36 0.34 11.06
CA SER A 43 5.07 0.80 10.53
C SER A 43 5.17 1.79 9.36
N MET A 44 6.21 2.65 9.33
CA MET A 44 6.38 3.60 8.23
C MET A 44 6.95 2.91 6.99
N THR A 45 7.85 1.96 7.19
CA THR A 45 8.38 1.11 6.12
C THR A 45 7.27 0.28 5.50
N ASP A 46 6.38 -0.32 6.30
CA ASP A 46 5.23 -1.09 5.81
C ASP A 46 4.29 -0.24 4.97
N ILE A 47 4.02 1.00 5.40
CA ILE A 47 3.19 1.95 4.64
C ILE A 47 3.82 2.24 3.28
N TRP A 48 5.14 2.47 3.23
CA TRP A 48 5.83 2.65 1.95
C TRP A 48 5.66 1.44 1.04
N SER A 49 5.96 0.24 1.53
CA SER A 49 5.83 -0.99 0.75
C SER A 49 4.40 -1.20 0.25
N SER A 50 3.40 -0.91 1.08
CA SER A 50 1.99 -0.93 0.66
C SER A 50 1.67 0.08 -0.44
N GLY A 51 2.31 1.26 -0.43
CA GLY A 51 2.21 2.25 -1.48
C GLY A 51 2.80 1.81 -2.81
N ILE A 52 3.91 1.07 -2.78
CA ILE A 52 4.51 0.46 -3.99
C ILE A 52 3.56 -0.58 -4.59
N ILE A 53 2.95 -1.42 -3.74
CA ILE A 53 1.94 -2.40 -4.19
C ILE A 53 0.70 -1.70 -4.75
N LEU A 54 0.23 -0.63 -4.11
CA LEU A 54 -0.88 0.18 -4.63
C LEU A 54 -0.54 0.81 -5.99
N TYR A 55 0.64 1.39 -6.14
CA TYR A 55 1.11 1.90 -7.42
C TYR A 55 1.06 0.80 -8.49
N TYR A 56 1.57 -0.39 -8.17
CA TYR A 56 1.57 -1.54 -9.09
C TYR A 56 0.15 -1.93 -9.51
N MET A 57 -0.80 -1.97 -8.57
CA MET A 57 -2.21 -2.27 -8.89
C MET A 57 -2.86 -1.22 -9.79
N LEU A 58 -2.45 0.05 -9.67
CA LEU A 58 -3.00 1.14 -10.47
C LEU A 58 -2.36 1.26 -11.86
N CYS A 59 -1.05 0.98 -11.96
CA CYS A 59 -0.26 1.26 -13.17
C CYS A 59 0.13 -0.01 -13.95
N GLY A 60 0.03 -1.20 -13.33
CA GLY A 60 0.43 -2.48 -13.92
C GLY A 60 1.95 -2.73 -13.97
N HIS A 61 2.76 -1.83 -13.41
CA HIS A 61 4.22 -1.98 -13.32
C HIS A 61 4.76 -1.34 -12.03
N LEU A 62 6.01 -1.65 -11.67
CA LEU A 62 6.66 -1.05 -10.50
C LEU A 62 7.12 0.40 -10.81
N PRO A 63 7.12 1.29 -9.81
CA PRO A 63 7.64 2.65 -10.01
C PRO A 63 9.17 2.66 -10.12
N TYR A 64 9.85 1.68 -9.50
CA TYR A 64 11.29 1.56 -9.48
C TYR A 64 11.71 0.13 -9.80
N GLU A 65 12.41 -0.03 -10.91
CA GLU A 65 13.06 -1.28 -11.30
C GLU A 65 14.35 -0.95 -12.04
N ASP A 66 15.38 -1.76 -11.81
CA ASP A 66 16.67 -1.67 -12.50
C ASP A 66 17.39 -3.02 -12.39
N ARG A 67 18.23 -3.33 -13.38
CA ARG A 67 19.12 -4.50 -13.34
C ARG A 67 20.29 -4.27 -12.39
N ASP A 68 20.74 -3.02 -12.29
CA ASP A 68 21.79 -2.63 -11.36
C ASP A 68 21.17 -2.16 -10.03
N THR A 69 21.54 -2.85 -8.95
CA THR A 69 21.02 -2.55 -7.61
C THR A 69 21.40 -1.15 -7.15
N TYR A 70 22.59 -0.67 -7.53
CA TYR A 70 23.03 0.67 -7.16
C TYR A 70 22.19 1.76 -7.85
N SER A 71 21.88 1.58 -9.13
CA SER A 71 20.97 2.44 -9.89
C SER A 71 19.54 2.40 -9.35
N LEU A 72 19.05 1.23 -8.94
CA LEU A 72 17.77 1.08 -8.25
C LEU A 72 17.74 1.88 -6.94
N TYR A 73 18.77 1.78 -6.11
CA TYR A 73 18.86 2.53 -4.85
C TYR A 73 18.85 4.03 -5.08
N LYS A 74 19.56 4.52 -6.10
CA LYS A 74 19.52 5.95 -6.48
C LYS A 74 18.11 6.40 -6.86
N LYS A 75 17.36 5.59 -7.60
CA LYS A 75 15.97 5.90 -7.98
C LYS A 75 15.07 6.00 -6.74
N ILE A 76 15.18 5.03 -5.82
CA ILE A 76 14.39 4.98 -4.58
C ILE A 76 14.72 6.18 -3.68
N LEU A 77 16.00 6.49 -3.47
CA LEU A 77 16.43 7.60 -2.62
C LEU A 77 15.99 8.98 -3.16
N ASN A 78 15.85 9.12 -4.48
CA ASN A 78 15.38 10.34 -5.14
C ASN A 78 13.88 10.32 -5.46
N SER A 79 13.11 9.40 -4.87
CA SER A 79 11.71 9.15 -5.19
C SER A 79 10.82 10.40 -5.11
N ASN A 80 11.00 11.31 -4.14
CA ASN A 80 10.18 12.53 -4.03
C ASN A 80 10.19 13.41 -5.29
N ASN A 81 11.28 13.37 -6.07
CA ASN A 81 11.40 14.15 -7.30
C ASN A 81 10.87 13.39 -8.52
N SER A 82 10.96 12.06 -8.53
CA SER A 82 10.57 11.23 -9.68
C SER A 82 9.14 10.72 -9.61
N ILE A 83 8.61 10.45 -8.41
CA ILE A 83 7.28 9.84 -8.27
C ILE A 83 6.16 10.68 -8.89
N PRO A 84 6.14 12.04 -8.83
CA PRO A 84 5.05 12.80 -9.44
C PRO A 84 4.97 12.62 -10.96
N SER A 85 6.10 12.47 -11.66
CA SER A 85 6.12 12.26 -13.10
C SER A 85 5.89 10.81 -13.51
N LEU A 86 5.97 9.87 -12.58
CA LEU A 86 5.69 8.44 -12.82
C LEU A 86 4.22 8.10 -12.66
N ILE A 87 3.40 8.98 -12.07
CA ILE A 87 1.98 8.71 -11.84
C ILE A 87 1.17 9.11 -13.08
N PRO A 88 0.38 8.20 -13.68
CA PRO A 88 -0.42 8.48 -14.87
C PRO A 88 -1.37 9.68 -14.73
N GLU A 89 -1.56 10.43 -15.80
CA GLU A 89 -2.41 11.64 -15.81
C GLU A 89 -3.91 11.35 -15.74
N ASP A 90 -4.35 10.16 -16.11
CA ASP A 90 -5.74 9.70 -16.09
C ASP A 90 -6.25 9.33 -14.69
N LEU A 91 -5.36 9.13 -13.72
CA LEU A 91 -5.77 8.91 -12.33
C LEU A 91 -6.43 10.16 -11.73
N SER A 92 -7.47 9.93 -10.92
CA SER A 92 -8.16 11.00 -10.17
C SER A 92 -7.18 11.80 -9.30
N LYS A 93 -7.48 13.08 -9.12
CA LYS A 93 -6.65 14.00 -8.33
C LYS A 93 -6.46 13.50 -6.89
N GLU A 94 -7.50 12.90 -6.33
CA GLU A 94 -7.53 12.33 -4.99
C GLU A 94 -6.63 11.09 -4.91
N CYS A 95 -6.65 10.23 -5.92
CA CYS A 95 -5.76 9.06 -5.99
C CYS A 95 -4.29 9.49 -6.06
N LYS A 96 -3.98 10.46 -6.93
CA LYS A 96 -2.62 11.02 -7.06
C LYS A 96 -2.16 11.61 -5.75
N ASN A 97 -2.99 12.43 -5.11
CA ASN A 97 -2.67 13.05 -3.83
C ASN A 97 -2.42 12.00 -2.74
N PHE A 98 -3.26 10.96 -2.68
CA PHE A 98 -3.10 9.86 -1.74
C PHE A 98 -1.75 9.14 -1.95
N LEU A 99 -1.44 8.79 -3.19
CA LEU A 99 -0.23 8.05 -3.53
C LEU A 99 1.04 8.86 -3.25
N LEU A 100 1.06 10.16 -3.57
CA LEU A 100 2.18 11.07 -3.29
C LEU A 100 2.47 11.21 -1.79
N ASN A 101 1.44 11.17 -0.95
CA ASN A 101 1.62 11.28 0.50
C ASN A 101 2.04 9.96 1.15
N ILE A 102 1.67 8.81 0.57
CA ILE A 102 2.15 7.49 1.00
C ILE A 102 3.59 7.24 0.54
N LEU A 103 3.92 7.63 -0.69
CA LEU A 103 5.26 7.49 -1.28
C LEU A 103 6.15 8.71 -1.00
N ASN A 104 6.02 9.30 0.20
CA ASN A 104 6.90 10.36 0.65
C ASN A 104 8.20 9.77 1.22
N THR A 105 9.35 10.23 0.72
CA THR A 105 10.66 9.74 1.17
C THR A 105 11.02 10.19 2.59
N ASP A 106 10.40 11.26 3.12
CA ASP A 106 10.53 11.63 4.54
C ASP A 106 9.46 10.88 5.36
N PRO A 107 9.85 9.94 6.23
CA PRO A 107 8.89 9.16 7.03
C PRO A 107 8.06 10.00 8.00
N ARG A 108 8.49 11.24 8.29
CA ARG A 108 7.74 12.17 9.17
C ARG A 108 6.61 12.88 8.41
N ARG A 109 6.74 13.01 7.10
CA ARG A 109 5.74 13.61 6.21
C ARG A 109 4.87 12.56 5.53
N ARG A 110 5.33 11.31 5.49
CA ARG A 110 4.58 10.14 5.04
C ARG A 110 3.31 9.98 5.87
N PHE A 111 2.20 9.68 5.21
CA PHE A 111 0.95 9.43 5.92
C PHE A 111 1.06 8.25 6.87
N GLY A 112 0.58 8.43 8.09
CA GLY A 112 0.28 7.32 9.01
C GLY A 112 -1.09 6.69 8.73
N LEU A 113 -1.36 5.55 9.37
CA LEU A 113 -2.62 4.81 9.20
C LEU A 113 -3.89 5.64 9.44
N ARG A 114 -3.87 6.56 10.41
CA ARG A 114 -5.02 7.45 10.68
C ARG A 114 -5.29 8.39 9.49
N GLN A 115 -4.24 9.00 8.94
CA GLN A 115 -4.34 9.89 7.79
C GLN A 115 -4.84 9.12 6.56
N ILE A 116 -4.28 7.92 6.33
CA ILE A 116 -4.71 7.01 5.26
C ILE A 116 -6.21 6.72 5.35
N ARG A 117 -6.69 6.29 6.52
CA ARG A 117 -8.11 5.94 6.72
C ARG A 117 -9.05 7.13 6.58
N SER A 118 -8.58 8.34 6.89
CA SER A 118 -9.38 9.57 6.78
C SER A 118 -9.39 10.18 5.38
N HIS A 119 -8.48 9.77 4.50
CA HIS A 119 -8.33 10.38 3.19
C HIS A 119 -9.53 10.07 2.28
N ALA A 120 -9.97 11.06 1.50
CA ALA A 120 -11.16 10.97 0.64
C ALA A 120 -11.09 9.75 -0.30
N TRP A 121 -9.98 9.59 -1.03
CA TRP A 121 -9.80 8.45 -1.93
C TRP A 121 -10.00 7.08 -1.26
N PHE A 122 -9.45 6.90 -0.05
CA PHE A 122 -9.60 5.65 0.70
C PHE A 122 -11.05 5.45 1.17
N ARG A 123 -11.66 6.49 1.74
CA ARG A 123 -13.05 6.44 2.21
C ARG A 123 -14.05 6.18 1.10
N ASP A 124 -13.91 6.84 -0.04
CA ASP A 124 -14.82 6.71 -1.17
C ASP A 124 -14.73 5.31 -1.79
N THR A 125 -13.53 4.74 -1.83
CA THR A 125 -13.31 3.36 -2.28
C THR A 125 -13.97 2.36 -1.33
N MET A 126 -13.77 2.52 -0.01
CA MET A 126 -14.43 1.67 1.00
C MET A 126 -15.96 1.80 0.98
N ALA A 127 -16.49 3.00 0.76
CA ALA A 127 -17.93 3.21 0.66
C ALA A 127 -18.53 2.49 -0.56
N LYS A 128 -17.84 2.52 -1.70
CA LYS A 128 -18.24 1.75 -2.90
C LYS A 128 -18.22 0.25 -2.65
N ASP A 129 -17.19 -0.26 -1.98
CA ASP A 129 -17.12 -1.68 -1.62
C ASP A 129 -18.28 -2.09 -0.71
N LEU A 130 -18.59 -1.30 0.32
CA LEU A 130 -19.71 -1.58 1.24
C LEU A 130 -21.07 -1.56 0.54
N LEU A 131 -21.28 -0.67 -0.43
CA LEU A 131 -22.50 -0.64 -1.25
C LEU A 131 -22.60 -1.87 -2.15
N THR A 132 -21.46 -2.35 -2.67
CA THR A 132 -21.38 -3.55 -3.51
C THR A 132 -21.62 -4.83 -2.71
N VAL A 133 -21.22 -4.87 -1.44
CA VAL A 133 -21.51 -6.01 -0.54
C VAL A 133 -23.00 -6.07 -0.19
N LYS A 134 -23.62 -4.94 0.18
CA LYS A 134 -25.05 -4.90 0.53
C LYS A 134 -25.97 -5.31 -0.61
N SER A 135 -25.65 -4.91 -1.84
CA SER A 135 -26.44 -5.28 -3.02
C SER A 135 -26.34 -6.78 -3.37
N ASN A 136 -25.26 -7.45 -2.96
CA ASN A 136 -25.12 -8.90 -3.11
C ASN A 136 -25.81 -9.70 -2.00
N GLU A 137 -25.96 -9.15 -0.78
CA GLU A 137 -26.67 -9.82 0.33
C GLU A 137 -28.20 -9.79 0.14
N ASP A 138 -28.77 -8.71 -0.42
CA ASP A 138 -30.21 -8.62 -0.76
C ASP A 138 -30.65 -9.56 -1.90
N SER A 139 -29.70 -10.18 -2.61
CA SER A 139 -29.96 -11.11 -3.71
C SER A 139 -30.05 -12.58 -3.25
N THR A 140 -29.70 -12.88 -2.00
CA THR A 140 -29.65 -14.25 -1.45
C THR A 140 -30.83 -14.63 -0.54
N GLU A 141 -31.77 -13.73 -0.29
CA GLU A 141 -33.02 -14.03 0.42
C GLU A 141 -34.24 -13.90 -0.51
N LYS A 142 -34.45 -14.88 -1.40
CA LYS A 142 -35.78 -15.29 -1.93
C LYS A 142 -35.65 -16.44 -2.94
N SER A 143 -35.88 -17.67 -2.46
CA SER A 143 -36.44 -18.86 -3.13
C SER A 143 -35.77 -20.11 -2.55
N ASP A 144 -36.42 -21.17 -2.07
CA ASP A 144 -37.80 -21.48 -1.74
C ASP A 144 -37.72 -22.70 -0.81
N ASP A 145 -38.55 -22.70 0.23
CA ASP A 145 -39.04 -23.93 0.83
C ASP A 145 -39.83 -24.70 -0.22
N SER A 146 -39.32 -25.85 -0.68
CA SER A 146 -40.11 -27.06 -1.00
C SER A 146 -39.25 -28.10 -1.74
N CYS A 147 -38.96 -29.23 -1.10
CA CYS A 147 -39.51 -30.54 -1.51
C CYS A 147 -39.02 -31.64 -0.57
N SER A 148 -39.99 -32.42 -0.11
CA SER A 148 -39.93 -33.62 0.72
C SER A 148 -39.26 -34.84 0.07
N PHE A 149 -38.68 -35.71 0.91
CA PHE A 149 -38.43 -37.16 0.78
C PHE A 149 -38.23 -37.76 -0.63
N VAL A 150 -37.05 -38.33 -0.89
CA VAL A 150 -36.75 -39.79 -0.82
C VAL A 150 -35.30 -39.97 -0.40
#